data_AF-A0A973R8N5-F1
#
_entry.id   AF-A0A973R8N5-F1
#
_cell.length_a   1.000
_cell.length_b   1.000
_cell.length_c   1.000
_cell.angle_alpha   90.00
_cell.angle_beta   90.00
_cell.angle_gamma   90.00
#
_symmetry.space_group_name_H-M   'P 1'
#
loop_
_entity.id
_entity.type
_entity.pdbx_description
1 polymer ?
#
loop_
_entity_poly.entity_id
_entity_poly.type
_entity_poly.pdbx_seq_one_letter_code
_entity_poly.pdbx_strand_id
1 'polypeptide(L)'
;MRRHRFGRIAALIALAHLAVVTALGAFTLATGRGGLLWQVVTRSPTLDWFLGTDRDMFIVPWGLALVLVLVGAVQAWALWHLLRGRARGELTHRGRTVGLLRLALYLSLGYGLIITVRVPLEVPWLWTALEIASGLLLLTVVWLFFLVLRGTAARRLRLFSLAAGTLAGVSDLGGNLTDVLAPTHPVAQIFGLAGGYGFVWLAWCVSILIAQARDPRWSAATVRVGVVAQVVAVLRPNGFVSFGDGGFPDILMVYTVLGAISVFQLVWYARTAHELANPLPQPEQRREPARAAARRWPLPAVAVVLPLIPAAVNLAQGRYHWIGPRGAIEQFVREDGGSGNVAAWLALDVSVGVGAPALLVLAAVLRRTRPLLRFTTLALTLAAGVGFVSALTATPMPEDAGGFYAGAQIYPESLFAQSRDGEIFFGVSPSWYGAALLGSALLLLFLYPAAPARRGRHHVLATGLATLLALGFLPVADQSRGPVTTAEDCDPPEAWEGRPAGPELTRDQRFVCSFRQSRLITFAATTPDAVILAHARRLCGVYTRDDPRATARSSARPRQSA
;
A
#
# COMPACT_ATOMS: atom_id res chain seq x y z
N MET A 1 -0.20 30.43 -22.61
CA MET A 1 0.01 30.09 -21.17
C MET A 1 -0.90 30.93 -20.29
N ARG A 2 -1.67 30.35 -19.38
CA ARG A 2 -2.56 31.12 -18.48
C ARG A 2 -1.72 31.87 -17.43
N ARG A 3 -1.92 33.19 -17.29
CA ARG A 3 -1.24 34.00 -16.27
C ARG A 3 -1.93 33.80 -14.92
N HIS A 4 -1.21 33.34 -13.90
CA HIS A 4 -1.72 33.20 -12.52
C HIS A 4 -1.40 34.45 -11.70
N ARG A 5 -2.28 34.83 -10.74
CA ARG A 5 -2.11 36.09 -9.97
C ARG A 5 -0.80 36.12 -9.19
N PHE A 6 -0.46 35.01 -8.53
CA PHE A 6 0.74 34.85 -7.71
C PHE A 6 1.74 33.87 -8.34
N GLY A 7 1.60 33.59 -9.63
CA GLY A 7 2.39 32.56 -10.32
C GLY A 7 3.90 32.80 -10.25
N ARG A 8 4.35 34.06 -10.29
CA ARG A 8 5.77 34.42 -10.18
C ARG A 8 6.33 34.17 -8.78
N ILE A 9 5.65 34.67 -7.74
CA ILE A 9 6.05 34.48 -6.34
C ILE A 9 6.07 32.98 -6.00
N ALA A 10 5.02 32.26 -6.39
CA ALA A 10 4.93 30.82 -6.19
C ALA A 10 6.04 30.06 -6.91
N ALA A 11 6.42 30.47 -8.13
CA ALA A 11 7.52 29.85 -8.87
C ALA A 11 8.87 30.12 -8.19
N LEU A 12 9.13 31.34 -7.71
CA LEU A 12 10.35 31.67 -6.99
C LEU A 12 10.49 30.84 -5.71
N ILE A 13 9.42 30.72 -4.91
CA ILE A 13 9.43 29.92 -3.68
C ILE A 13 9.66 28.43 -3.99
N ALA A 14 8.97 27.89 -5.00
CA ALA A 14 9.14 26.50 -5.41
C ALA A 14 10.56 26.22 -5.93
N LEU A 15 11.13 27.11 -6.75
CA LEU A 15 12.49 27.00 -7.26
C LEU A 15 13.53 27.12 -6.14
N ALA A 16 13.33 28.03 -5.19
CA ALA A 16 14.20 28.16 -4.02
C ALA A 16 14.20 26.86 -3.19
N HIS A 17 13.03 26.29 -2.91
CA HIS A 17 12.93 25.01 -2.21
C HIS A 17 13.62 23.87 -2.97
N LEU A 18 13.41 23.78 -4.29
CA LEU A 18 14.09 22.78 -5.13
C LEU A 18 15.61 22.96 -5.12
N ALA A 19 16.10 24.20 -5.20
CA ALA A 19 17.53 24.52 -5.13
C ALA A 19 18.12 24.08 -3.78
N VAL A 20 17.44 24.35 -2.66
CA VAL A 20 17.88 23.90 -1.33
C VAL A 20 17.93 22.38 -1.26
N VAL A 21 16.87 21.68 -1.67
CA VAL A 21 16.82 20.20 -1.65
C VAL A 21 17.92 19.59 -2.53
N THR A 22 18.15 20.13 -3.72
CA THR A 22 19.19 19.61 -4.64
C THR A 22 20.60 19.87 -4.13
N ALA A 23 20.86 21.04 -3.53
CA ALA A 23 22.14 21.35 -2.89
C ALA A 23 22.39 20.42 -1.68
N LEU A 24 21.40 20.22 -0.81
CA LEU A 24 21.49 19.28 0.30
C LEU A 24 21.66 17.83 -0.17
N GLY A 25 21.01 17.46 -1.28
CA GLY A 25 21.16 16.17 -1.95
C GLY A 25 22.59 15.93 -2.43
N ALA A 26 23.15 16.87 -3.18
CA ALA A 26 24.53 16.81 -3.63
C ALA A 26 25.52 16.75 -2.46
N PHE A 27 25.28 17.55 -1.42
CA PHE A 27 26.07 17.52 -0.19
C PHE A 27 26.00 16.15 0.51
N THR A 28 24.81 15.56 0.60
CA THR A 28 24.59 14.22 1.20
C THR A 28 25.34 13.16 0.41
N LEU A 29 25.26 13.20 -0.93
CA LEU A 29 25.96 12.25 -1.80
C LEU A 29 27.49 12.39 -1.70
N ALA A 30 28.01 13.60 -1.49
CA ALA A 30 29.45 13.86 -1.38
C ALA A 30 30.03 13.48 0.00
N THR A 31 29.25 13.63 1.07
CA THR A 31 29.74 13.51 2.46
C THR A 31 29.20 12.31 3.22
N GLY A 32 28.16 11.64 2.69
CA GLY A 32 27.38 10.63 3.41
C GLY A 32 26.43 11.20 4.47
N ARG A 33 26.52 12.50 4.82
CA ARG A 33 25.74 13.13 5.89
C ARG A 33 24.40 13.63 5.37
N GLY A 34 23.30 12.93 5.69
CA GLY A 34 21.98 13.21 5.13
C GLY A 34 20.93 13.81 6.07
N GLY A 35 21.30 14.09 7.33
CA GLY A 35 20.35 14.57 8.35
C GLY A 35 19.58 15.83 7.95
N LEU A 36 20.25 16.84 7.38
CA LEU A 36 19.60 18.08 6.94
C LEU A 36 18.64 17.86 5.76
N LEU A 37 19.05 17.06 4.77
CA LEU A 37 18.19 16.71 3.64
C LEU A 37 16.94 15.99 4.14
N TRP A 38 17.10 15.03 5.03
CA TRP A 38 16.00 14.33 5.66
C TRP A 38 15.07 15.31 6.38
N GLN A 39 15.60 16.14 7.28
CA GLN A 39 14.80 17.08 8.06
C GLN A 39 13.98 18.03 7.17
N VAL A 40 14.57 18.57 6.10
CA VAL A 40 13.88 19.48 5.18
C VAL A 40 12.77 18.78 4.40
N VAL A 41 13.02 17.55 3.93
CA VAL A 41 12.07 16.80 3.08
C VAL A 41 10.97 16.14 3.91
N THR A 42 11.31 15.52 5.03
CA THR A 42 10.35 14.76 5.85
C THR A 42 9.62 15.66 6.85
N ARG A 43 10.18 16.83 7.17
CA ARG A 43 9.65 17.79 8.16
C ARG A 43 9.43 17.15 9.53
N SER A 44 10.16 16.07 9.80
CA SER A 44 10.13 15.34 11.06
C SER A 44 11.29 15.86 11.90
N PRO A 45 11.02 16.69 12.94
CA PRO A 45 12.02 17.01 13.95
C PRO A 45 12.31 15.79 14.84
N THR A 46 11.48 14.75 14.76
CA THR A 46 11.52 13.54 15.58
C THR A 46 12.72 12.62 15.32
N LEU A 47 13.68 12.96 14.47
CA LEU A 47 14.97 12.25 14.49
C LEU A 47 15.65 12.38 15.87
N ASP A 48 15.47 13.50 16.57
CA ASP A 48 16.05 13.73 17.90
C ASP A 48 15.47 12.78 18.97
N TRP A 49 14.22 12.36 18.82
CA TRP A 49 13.61 11.36 19.70
C TRP A 49 14.11 9.94 19.40
N PHE A 50 14.43 9.68 18.12
CA PHE A 50 14.73 8.33 17.63
C PHE A 50 16.21 7.96 17.70
N LEU A 51 17.10 8.93 17.48
CA LEU A 51 18.55 8.71 17.49
C LEU A 51 19.19 8.94 18.87
N GLY A 52 18.40 9.30 19.88
CA GLY A 52 18.93 9.73 21.17
C GLY A 52 19.69 11.05 21.06
N THR A 53 20.20 11.55 22.18
CA THR A 53 21.03 12.77 22.21
C THR A 53 22.38 12.62 21.49
N ASP A 54 22.78 11.39 21.15
CA ASP A 54 23.93 11.14 20.29
C ASP A 54 23.56 11.48 18.85
N ARG A 55 23.84 12.75 18.49
CA ARG A 55 23.75 13.30 17.13
C ARG A 55 24.77 12.68 16.17
N ASP A 56 25.25 11.47 16.45
CA ASP A 56 26.19 10.79 15.60
C ASP A 56 25.58 10.63 14.20
N MET A 57 26.41 10.98 13.23
CA MET A 57 26.04 11.39 11.89
C MET A 57 25.08 10.38 11.24
N PHE A 58 23.81 10.76 11.08
CA PHE A 58 22.86 9.96 10.31
C PHE A 58 23.35 9.81 8.85
N ILE A 59 23.91 8.63 8.54
CA ILE A 59 24.42 8.29 7.21
C ILE A 59 23.24 7.85 6.36
N VAL A 60 22.97 8.61 5.30
CA VAL A 60 21.91 8.28 4.34
C VAL A 60 22.52 7.51 3.17
N PRO A 61 22.07 6.27 2.90
CA PRO A 61 22.49 5.55 1.70
C PRO A 61 22.23 6.38 0.44
N TRP A 62 23.14 6.34 -0.54
CA TRP A 62 23.04 7.16 -1.75
C TRP A 62 21.70 6.99 -2.49
N GLY A 63 21.14 5.77 -2.49
CA GLY A 63 19.83 5.48 -3.09
C GLY A 63 18.69 6.23 -2.39
N LEU A 64 18.69 6.27 -1.06
CA LEU A 64 17.73 7.06 -0.28
C LEU A 64 17.91 8.57 -0.51
N ALA A 65 19.15 9.06 -0.60
CA ALA A 65 19.39 10.48 -0.91
C ALA A 65 18.72 10.89 -2.24
N LEU A 66 18.83 10.05 -3.29
CA LEU A 66 18.14 10.30 -4.57
C LEU A 66 16.61 10.29 -4.42
N VAL A 67 16.07 9.35 -3.64
CA VAL A 67 14.63 9.30 -3.35
C VAL A 67 14.17 10.58 -2.63
N LEU A 68 14.91 11.05 -1.62
CA LEU A 68 14.58 12.28 -0.89
C LEU A 68 14.63 13.51 -1.81
N VAL A 69 15.60 13.61 -2.72
CA VAL A 69 15.64 14.69 -3.72
C VAL A 69 14.41 14.66 -4.63
N LEU A 70 14.01 13.47 -5.09
CA LEU A 70 12.80 13.31 -5.89
C LEU A 70 11.54 13.73 -5.14
N VAL A 71 11.43 13.34 -3.86
CA VAL A 71 10.33 13.74 -2.98
C VAL A 71 10.31 15.26 -2.80
N GLY A 72 11.46 15.88 -2.50
CA GLY A 72 11.54 17.34 -2.38
C GLY A 72 11.21 18.06 -3.70
N ALA A 73 11.51 17.47 -4.85
CA ALA A 73 11.04 17.98 -6.15
C ALA A 73 9.51 17.92 -6.30
N VAL A 74 8.87 16.84 -5.84
CA VAL A 74 7.41 16.73 -5.77
C VAL A 74 6.83 17.77 -4.80
N GLN A 75 7.49 18.03 -3.67
CA GLN A 75 7.08 19.07 -2.71
C GLN A 75 7.23 20.48 -3.29
N ALA A 76 8.30 20.78 -4.02
CA ALA A 76 8.48 22.03 -4.75
C ALA A 76 7.36 22.25 -5.77
N TRP A 77 7.05 21.21 -6.56
CA TRP A 77 5.91 21.21 -7.48
C TRP A 77 4.59 21.47 -6.76
N ALA A 78 4.39 20.85 -5.60
CA ALA A 78 3.20 21.04 -4.79
C ALA A 78 3.10 22.50 -4.29
N LEU A 79 4.18 23.06 -3.73
CA LEU A 79 4.25 24.45 -3.28
C LEU A 79 3.85 25.43 -4.38
N TRP A 80 4.34 25.23 -5.61
CA TRP A 80 3.90 26.03 -6.76
C TRP A 80 2.39 25.95 -6.97
N HIS A 81 1.80 24.75 -6.91
CA HIS A 81 0.37 24.55 -7.07
C HIS A 81 -0.48 25.16 -5.95
N LEU A 82 0.02 25.14 -4.72
CA LEU A 82 -0.62 25.74 -3.55
C LEU A 82 -0.63 27.27 -3.67
N LEU A 83 0.52 27.87 -3.98
CA LEU A 83 0.74 29.30 -3.89
C LEU A 83 0.39 30.09 -5.16
N ARG A 84 0.36 29.45 -6.34
CA ARG A 84 0.13 30.18 -7.63
C ARG A 84 -1.17 30.98 -7.66
N GLY A 85 -2.15 30.59 -6.85
CA GLY A 85 -3.44 31.22 -6.77
C GLY A 85 -4.31 30.98 -8.01
N ARG A 86 -5.41 31.73 -8.05
CA ARG A 86 -6.38 31.77 -9.16
C ARG A 86 -5.73 32.19 -10.49
N ALA A 87 -6.23 31.64 -11.60
CA ALA A 87 -5.93 32.13 -12.94
C ALA A 87 -6.50 33.55 -13.12
N ARG A 88 -5.70 34.49 -13.65
CA ARG A 88 -6.17 35.85 -13.96
C ARG A 88 -7.28 35.77 -15.02
N GLY A 89 -8.36 36.49 -14.80
CA GLY A 89 -9.57 36.52 -15.63
C GLY A 89 -10.73 37.15 -14.87
N GLU A 90 -11.80 37.49 -15.60
CA GLU A 90 -13.05 37.98 -15.03
C GLU A 90 -13.59 36.96 -14.02
N LEU A 91 -13.96 37.47 -12.85
CA LEU A 91 -14.63 36.68 -11.85
C LEU A 91 -16.06 36.50 -12.34
N THR A 92 -16.44 35.28 -12.73
CA THR A 92 -17.86 34.97 -12.85
C THR A 92 -18.47 35.15 -11.46
N HIS A 93 -19.46 36.03 -11.34
CA HIS A 93 -20.22 36.18 -10.09
C HIS A 93 -20.86 34.82 -9.80
N ARG A 94 -20.31 34.09 -8.83
CA ARG A 94 -20.78 32.76 -8.44
C ARG A 94 -21.45 32.89 -7.09
N GLY A 95 -22.60 32.24 -6.97
CA GLY A 95 -23.44 32.31 -5.76
C GLY A 95 -22.65 32.06 -4.48
N ARG A 96 -23.14 32.67 -3.39
CA ARG A 96 -22.52 32.72 -2.05
C ARG A 96 -21.93 31.38 -1.59
N THR A 97 -22.63 30.27 -1.82
CA THR A 97 -22.18 28.92 -1.41
C THR A 97 -20.85 28.50 -2.03
N VAL A 98 -20.62 28.82 -3.31
CA VAL A 98 -19.35 28.48 -3.98
C VAL A 98 -18.20 29.31 -3.41
N GLY A 99 -18.46 30.59 -3.12
CA GLY A 99 -17.51 31.46 -2.43
C GLY A 99 -17.13 30.93 -1.05
N LEU A 100 -18.13 30.51 -0.26
CA LEU A 100 -17.91 29.91 1.05
C LEU A 100 -17.13 28.61 0.98
N LEU A 101 -17.44 27.70 0.05
CA LEU A 101 -16.69 26.44 -0.11
C LEU A 101 -15.22 26.73 -0.43
N ARG A 102 -14.98 27.69 -1.33
CA ARG A 102 -13.64 28.10 -1.70
C ARG A 102 -12.87 28.68 -0.51
N LEU A 103 -13.51 29.53 0.28
CA LEU A 103 -12.92 30.08 1.51
C LEU A 103 -12.58 28.96 2.49
N ALA A 104 -13.53 28.05 2.75
CA ALA A 104 -13.33 26.92 3.65
C ALA A 104 -12.15 26.04 3.23
N LEU A 105 -12.03 25.72 1.93
CA LEU A 105 -10.88 24.96 1.39
C LEU A 105 -9.54 25.69 1.55
N TYR A 106 -9.50 27.02 1.41
CA TYR A 106 -8.28 27.80 1.68
C TYR A 106 -7.93 27.84 3.16
N LEU A 107 -8.94 27.95 4.04
CA LEU A 107 -8.73 27.87 5.48
C LEU A 107 -8.19 26.47 5.85
N SER A 108 -8.73 25.40 5.27
CA SER A 108 -8.23 24.04 5.51
C SER A 108 -6.80 23.87 5.01
N LEU A 109 -6.48 24.49 3.87
CA LEU A 109 -5.10 24.52 3.35
C LEU A 109 -4.16 25.28 4.29
N GLY A 110 -4.58 26.45 4.78
CA GLY A 110 -3.82 27.26 5.73
C GLY A 110 -3.57 26.52 7.04
N TYR A 111 -4.61 25.90 7.60
CA TYR A 111 -4.50 25.04 8.78
C TYR A 111 -3.52 23.89 8.57
N GLY A 112 -3.66 23.15 7.45
CA GLY A 112 -2.73 22.07 7.11
C GLY A 112 -1.28 22.55 7.00
N LEU A 113 -1.04 23.74 6.43
CA LEU A 113 0.29 24.33 6.37
C LEU A 113 0.82 24.74 7.76
N ILE A 114 -0.02 25.30 8.63
CA ILE A 114 0.35 25.68 10.01
C ILE A 114 0.78 24.45 10.81
N ILE A 115 -0.01 23.37 10.77
CA ILE A 115 0.36 22.10 11.42
C ILE A 115 1.68 21.58 10.84
N THR A 116 1.84 21.65 9.52
CA THR A 116 3.02 21.09 8.86
C THR A 116 4.30 21.87 9.17
N VAL A 117 4.21 23.19 9.35
CA VAL A 117 5.35 24.04 9.73
C VAL A 117 5.71 23.85 11.21
N ARG A 118 4.85 23.18 12.01
CA ARG A 118 5.01 22.95 13.46
C ARG A 118 5.60 24.19 14.13
N VAL A 119 4.89 25.31 14.03
CA VAL A 119 5.26 26.51 14.78
C VAL A 119 5.33 26.08 16.25
N PRO A 120 6.47 26.22 16.94
CA PRO A 120 6.62 25.83 18.34
C PRO A 120 5.80 26.79 19.19
N LEU A 121 4.49 26.56 19.19
CA LEU A 121 3.55 27.22 20.07
C LEU A 121 3.55 26.36 21.32
N GLU A 122 4.29 26.80 22.34
CA GLU A 122 4.39 26.17 23.66
C GLU A 122 3.09 26.30 24.48
N VAL A 123 1.96 26.46 23.80
CA VAL A 123 0.66 26.78 24.40
C VAL A 123 -0.30 25.63 24.11
N PRO A 124 -0.44 24.63 25.01
CA PRO A 124 -1.21 23.42 24.77
C PRO A 124 -2.68 23.67 24.40
N TRP A 125 -3.35 24.63 25.07
CA TRP A 125 -4.77 24.93 24.81
C TRP A 125 -5.01 25.46 23.39
N LEU A 126 -4.01 26.11 22.78
CA LEU A 126 -4.12 26.63 21.43
C LEU A 126 -4.18 25.48 20.41
N TRP A 127 -3.46 24.38 20.65
CA TRP A 127 -3.51 23.18 19.81
C TRP A 127 -4.89 22.54 19.85
N THR A 128 -5.44 22.33 21.04
CA THR A 128 -6.81 21.84 21.22
C THR A 128 -7.84 22.72 20.52
N ALA A 129 -7.75 24.04 20.70
CA ALA A 129 -8.68 24.98 20.06
C ALA A 129 -8.58 24.90 18.53
N LEU A 130 -7.37 24.75 18.01
CA LEU A 130 -7.11 24.66 16.57
C LEU A 130 -7.61 23.32 15.99
N GLU A 131 -7.48 22.21 16.72
CA GLU A 131 -8.03 20.91 16.36
C GLU A 131 -9.56 20.95 16.31
N ILE A 132 -10.22 21.49 17.33
CA ILE A 132 -11.68 21.69 17.35
C ILE A 132 -12.12 22.55 16.18
N ALA A 133 -11.45 23.69 15.96
CA ALA A 133 -11.74 24.58 14.83
C ALA A 133 -11.57 23.87 13.49
N SER A 134 -10.60 22.97 13.38
CA SER A 134 -10.38 22.18 12.18
C SER A 134 -11.46 21.13 11.92
N GLY A 135 -11.96 20.46 12.96
CA GLY A 135 -13.08 19.53 12.85
C GLY A 135 -14.36 20.25 12.40
N LEU A 136 -14.65 21.42 12.97
CA LEU A 136 -15.76 22.27 12.55
C LEU A 136 -15.61 22.75 11.10
N LEU A 137 -14.39 23.12 10.70
CA LEU A 137 -14.08 23.51 9.33
C LEU A 137 -14.27 22.33 8.36
N LEU A 138 -13.91 21.12 8.76
CA LEU A 138 -14.10 19.89 7.99
C LEU A 138 -15.59 19.62 7.74
N LEU A 139 -16.40 19.67 8.80
CA LEU A 139 -17.87 19.54 8.71
C LEU A 139 -18.47 20.63 7.81
N THR A 140 -17.93 21.86 7.89
CA THR A 140 -18.33 22.96 7.01
C THR A 140 -18.01 22.64 5.54
N VAL A 141 -16.83 22.10 5.25
CA VAL A 141 -16.44 21.66 3.89
C VAL A 141 -17.37 20.56 3.38
N VAL A 142 -17.68 19.55 4.21
CA VAL A 142 -18.62 18.46 3.88
C VAL A 142 -19.99 19.02 3.50
N TRP A 143 -20.55 19.91 4.33
CA TRP A 143 -21.86 20.51 4.10
C TRP A 143 -21.88 21.38 2.84
N LEU A 144 -20.85 22.20 2.64
CA LEU A 144 -20.75 23.08 1.48
C LEU A 144 -20.59 22.28 0.18
N PHE A 145 -19.86 21.16 0.18
CA PHE A 145 -19.83 20.25 -0.97
C PHE A 145 -21.22 19.67 -1.26
N PHE A 146 -21.95 19.23 -0.25
CA PHE A 146 -23.32 18.73 -0.42
C PHE A 146 -24.23 19.77 -1.11
N LEU A 147 -24.11 21.04 -0.75
CA LEU A 147 -24.86 22.14 -1.36
C LEU A 147 -24.39 22.47 -2.78
N VAL A 148 -23.07 22.61 -2.99
CA VAL A 148 -22.47 22.98 -4.29
C VAL A 148 -22.74 21.93 -5.36
N LEU A 149 -22.84 20.65 -4.98
CA LEU A 149 -23.08 19.52 -5.87
C LEU A 149 -24.58 19.29 -6.20
N ARG A 150 -25.50 20.13 -5.71
CA ARG A 150 -26.97 19.90 -5.82
C ARG A 150 -27.49 19.70 -7.23
N GLY A 151 -26.90 20.37 -8.22
CA GLY A 151 -27.31 20.29 -9.62
C GLY A 151 -26.54 19.28 -10.48
N THR A 152 -25.45 18.70 -9.98
CA THR A 152 -24.51 17.92 -10.81
C THR A 152 -24.36 16.47 -10.36
N ALA A 153 -24.43 16.21 -9.06
CA ALA A 153 -24.30 14.87 -8.51
C ALA A 153 -25.67 14.22 -8.22
N ALA A 154 -25.75 12.90 -8.41
CA ALA A 154 -26.95 12.14 -8.07
C ALA A 154 -27.29 12.28 -6.58
N ARG A 155 -28.58 12.40 -6.25
CA ARG A 155 -29.07 12.58 -4.87
C ARG A 155 -28.51 11.54 -3.90
N ARG A 156 -28.47 10.26 -4.30
CA ARG A 156 -27.92 9.16 -3.48
C ARG A 156 -26.44 9.36 -3.15
N LEU A 157 -25.63 9.73 -4.14
CA LEU A 157 -24.19 9.99 -3.93
C LEU A 157 -23.98 11.18 -3.00
N ARG A 158 -24.79 12.23 -3.13
CA ARG A 158 -24.73 13.42 -2.27
C ARG A 158 -25.12 13.11 -0.83
N LEU A 159 -26.18 12.33 -0.62
CA LEU A 159 -26.60 11.93 0.73
C LEU A 159 -25.56 10.99 1.36
N PHE A 160 -25.01 10.05 0.58
CA PHE A 160 -23.90 9.22 1.02
C PHE A 160 -22.68 10.05 1.42
N SER A 161 -22.26 11.00 0.57
CA SER A 161 -21.15 11.89 0.89
C SER A 161 -21.46 12.76 2.12
N LEU A 162 -22.69 13.24 2.30
CA LEU A 162 -23.03 13.99 3.50
C LEU A 162 -22.92 13.12 4.75
N ALA A 163 -23.55 11.93 4.74
CA ALA A 163 -23.53 11.01 5.86
C ALA A 163 -22.11 10.56 6.23
N ALA A 164 -21.32 10.10 5.25
CA ALA A 164 -19.94 9.66 5.47
C ALA A 164 -19.05 10.82 5.97
N GLY A 165 -19.15 12.01 5.35
CA GLY A 165 -18.34 13.15 5.76
C GLY A 165 -18.70 13.68 7.15
N THR A 166 -19.98 13.72 7.48
CA THR A 166 -20.43 14.14 8.82
C THR A 166 -20.02 13.12 9.87
N LEU A 167 -20.20 11.82 9.61
CA LEU A 167 -19.77 10.77 10.53
C LEU A 167 -18.25 10.84 10.77
N ALA A 168 -17.46 10.96 9.71
CA ALA A 168 -16.01 11.11 9.84
C ALA A 168 -15.62 12.38 10.62
N GLY A 169 -16.23 13.53 10.32
CA GLY A 169 -15.93 14.79 11.02
C GLY A 169 -16.38 14.80 12.48
N VAL A 170 -17.51 14.19 12.81
CA VAL A 170 -17.98 14.05 14.20
C VAL A 170 -17.10 13.07 14.97
N SER A 171 -16.68 11.97 14.35
CA SER A 171 -15.74 11.03 14.96
C SER A 171 -14.37 11.64 15.22
N ASP A 172 -13.83 12.40 14.26
CA ASP A 172 -12.56 13.12 14.42
C ASP A 172 -12.66 14.17 15.53
N LEU A 173 -13.71 15.00 15.51
CA LEU A 173 -13.96 15.99 16.56
C LEU A 173 -14.17 15.34 17.94
N GLY A 174 -14.91 14.23 18.00
CA GLY A 174 -15.15 13.47 19.22
C GLY A 174 -13.87 12.88 19.80
N GLY A 175 -13.01 12.31 18.94
CA GLY A 175 -11.68 11.81 19.31
C GLY A 175 -10.82 12.91 19.93
N ASN A 176 -10.68 14.05 19.23
CA ASN A 176 -9.89 15.17 19.72
C ASN A 176 -10.43 15.73 21.05
N LEU A 177 -11.77 15.79 21.22
CA LEU A 177 -12.38 16.22 22.48
C LEU A 177 -12.15 15.23 23.62
N THR A 178 -12.21 13.92 23.35
CA THR A 178 -11.94 12.91 24.38
C THR A 178 -10.49 12.91 24.82
N ASP A 179 -9.54 13.11 23.90
CA ASP A 179 -8.12 13.17 24.21
C ASP A 179 -7.80 14.33 25.17
N VAL A 180 -8.57 15.43 25.07
CA VAL A 180 -8.44 16.60 25.94
C VAL A 180 -9.14 16.41 27.28
N LEU A 181 -10.37 15.91 27.26
CA LEU A 181 -11.25 15.90 28.44
C LEU A 181 -11.07 14.66 29.32
N ALA A 182 -10.73 13.51 28.75
CA ALA A 182 -10.62 12.24 29.47
C ALA A 182 -9.74 11.24 28.68
N PRO A 183 -8.40 11.36 28.75
CA PRO A 183 -7.46 10.55 27.96
C PRO A 183 -7.57 9.03 28.19
N THR A 184 -8.14 8.61 29.33
CA THR A 184 -8.25 7.21 29.75
C THR A 184 -9.61 6.57 29.45
N HIS A 185 -10.54 7.29 28.82
CA HIS A 185 -11.92 6.82 28.70
C HIS A 185 -12.14 5.96 27.44
N PRO A 186 -12.88 4.82 27.53
CA PRO A 186 -13.27 4.00 26.36
C PRO A 186 -14.09 4.75 25.30
N VAL A 187 -14.53 5.98 25.59
CA VAL A 187 -15.30 6.81 24.65
C VAL A 187 -14.46 7.21 23.43
N ALA A 188 -13.15 7.42 23.58
CA ALA A 188 -12.26 7.68 22.44
C ALA A 188 -12.26 6.50 21.44
N GLN A 189 -12.32 5.26 21.94
CA GLN A 189 -12.40 4.07 21.09
C GLN A 189 -13.72 4.00 20.32
N ILE A 190 -14.83 4.43 20.94
CA ILE A 190 -16.13 4.50 20.25
C ILE A 190 -16.07 5.48 19.08
N PHE A 191 -15.46 6.65 19.27
CA PHE A 191 -15.30 7.62 18.19
C PHE A 191 -14.35 7.13 17.10
N GLY A 192 -13.24 6.48 17.47
CA GLY A 192 -12.32 5.84 16.53
C GLY A 192 -13.00 4.76 15.68
N LEU A 193 -13.80 3.90 16.33
CA LEU A 193 -14.58 2.86 15.66
C LEU A 193 -15.67 3.45 14.77
N ALA A 194 -16.40 4.46 15.24
CA ALA A 194 -17.44 5.16 14.47
C ALA A 194 -16.88 5.87 13.24
N GLY A 195 -15.66 6.41 13.34
CA GLY A 195 -14.93 7.01 12.22
C GLY A 195 -14.38 5.97 11.24
N GLY A 196 -14.58 4.68 11.56
CA GLY A 196 -13.99 3.55 10.87
C GLY A 196 -12.50 3.73 10.68
N TYR A 197 -11.79 4.27 11.69
CA TYR A 197 -10.34 4.49 11.65
C TYR A 197 -9.82 5.22 10.40
N GLY A 198 -10.63 6.12 9.84
CA GLY A 198 -10.30 6.91 8.64
C GLY A 198 -10.88 6.35 7.33
N PHE A 199 -11.41 5.11 7.30
CA PHE A 199 -12.07 4.56 6.11
C PHE A 199 -13.36 5.30 5.76
N VAL A 200 -14.08 5.82 6.77
CA VAL A 200 -15.28 6.64 6.53
C VAL A 200 -14.90 7.96 5.84
N TRP A 201 -13.77 8.57 6.26
CA TRP A 201 -13.21 9.75 5.59
C TRP A 201 -12.76 9.45 4.16
N LEU A 202 -12.13 8.29 3.93
CA LEU A 202 -11.76 7.86 2.59
C LEU A 202 -12.99 7.65 1.69
N ALA A 203 -14.05 7.01 2.22
CA ALA A 203 -15.31 6.84 1.52
C ALA A 203 -15.93 8.20 1.14
N TRP A 204 -15.84 9.18 2.04
CA TRP A 204 -16.20 10.56 1.74
C TRP A 204 -15.37 11.13 0.58
N CYS A 205 -14.04 11.11 0.67
CA CYS A 205 -13.15 11.63 -0.38
C CYS A 205 -13.43 10.99 -1.74
N VAL A 206 -13.56 9.66 -1.80
CA VAL A 206 -13.88 8.92 -3.03
C VAL A 206 -15.24 9.34 -3.60
N SER A 207 -16.26 9.51 -2.76
CA SER A 207 -17.58 9.97 -3.20
C SER A 207 -17.52 11.39 -3.80
N ILE A 208 -16.74 12.29 -3.20
CA ILE A 208 -16.50 13.65 -3.72
C ILE A 208 -15.73 13.60 -5.03
N LEU A 209 -14.71 12.75 -5.16
CA LEU A 209 -13.97 12.58 -6.43
C LEU A 209 -14.86 12.08 -7.56
N ILE A 210 -15.78 11.14 -7.26
CA ILE A 210 -16.78 10.67 -8.24
C ILE A 210 -17.72 11.82 -8.64
N ALA A 211 -18.13 12.66 -7.69
CA ALA A 211 -18.96 13.83 -7.97
C ALA A 211 -18.20 14.89 -8.79
N GLN A 212 -16.96 15.20 -8.43
CA GLN A 212 -16.08 16.13 -9.15
C GLN A 212 -15.80 15.64 -10.58
N ALA A 213 -15.61 14.34 -10.78
CA ALA A 213 -15.41 13.75 -12.11
C ALA A 213 -16.62 13.92 -13.04
N ARG A 214 -17.82 14.14 -12.48
CA ARG A 214 -19.07 14.32 -13.22
C ARG A 214 -19.44 15.79 -13.40
N ASP A 215 -18.81 16.69 -12.65
CA ASP A 215 -19.12 18.11 -12.64
C ASP A 215 -18.05 18.87 -13.45
N PRO A 216 -18.43 19.59 -14.51
CA PRO A 216 -17.48 20.26 -15.40
C PRO A 216 -16.69 21.38 -14.71
N ARG A 217 -17.05 21.79 -13.48
CA ARG A 217 -16.28 22.77 -12.70
C ARG A 217 -14.85 22.31 -12.42
N TRP A 218 -14.63 21.01 -12.27
CA TRP A 218 -13.33 20.45 -11.92
C TRP A 218 -12.68 19.77 -13.12
N SER A 219 -11.39 20.04 -13.30
CA SER A 219 -10.63 19.39 -14.36
C SER A 219 -10.34 17.94 -14.00
N ALA A 220 -10.20 17.09 -15.03
CA ALA A 220 -9.75 15.72 -14.85
C ALA A 220 -8.38 15.63 -14.15
N ALA A 221 -7.54 16.65 -14.29
CA ALA A 221 -6.26 16.72 -13.59
C ALA A 221 -6.44 16.89 -12.08
N THR A 222 -7.37 17.72 -11.62
CA THR A 222 -7.67 17.88 -10.18
C THR A 222 -8.23 16.61 -9.58
N VAL A 223 -9.13 15.93 -10.29
CA VAL A 223 -9.66 14.62 -9.88
C VAL A 223 -8.53 13.59 -9.79
N ARG A 224 -7.63 13.52 -10.79
CA ARG A 224 -6.48 12.58 -10.74
C ARG A 224 -5.56 12.85 -9.57
N VAL A 225 -5.25 14.12 -9.29
CA VAL A 225 -4.45 14.51 -8.11
C VAL A 225 -5.12 14.04 -6.83
N GLY A 226 -6.44 14.22 -6.70
CA GLY A 226 -7.18 13.74 -5.54
C GLY A 226 -7.20 12.21 -5.44
N VAL A 227 -7.32 11.48 -6.56
CA VAL A 227 -7.17 10.01 -6.58
C VAL A 227 -5.78 9.59 -6.11
N VAL A 228 -4.72 10.23 -6.62
CA VAL A 228 -3.34 9.96 -6.15
C VAL A 228 -3.22 10.23 -4.65
N ALA A 229 -3.80 11.32 -4.15
CA ALA A 229 -3.81 11.62 -2.72
C ALA A 229 -4.49 10.52 -1.90
N GLN A 230 -5.62 9.98 -2.35
CA GLN A 230 -6.29 8.88 -1.63
C GLN A 230 -5.50 7.57 -1.72
N VAL A 231 -4.87 7.28 -2.87
CA VAL A 231 -3.99 6.11 -2.99
C VAL A 231 -2.82 6.22 -2.01
N VAL A 232 -2.17 7.38 -1.93
CA VAL A 232 -1.09 7.63 -0.96
C VAL A 232 -1.60 7.50 0.48
N ALA A 233 -2.81 7.99 0.78
CA ALA A 233 -3.42 7.87 2.10
C ALA A 233 -3.71 6.41 2.50
N VAL A 234 -4.17 5.57 1.57
CA VAL A 234 -4.37 4.12 1.82
C VAL A 234 -3.05 3.39 2.02
N LEU A 235 -2.02 3.79 1.28
CA LEU A 235 -0.68 3.20 1.37
C LEU A 235 0.08 3.64 2.63
N ARG A 236 -0.42 4.65 3.36
CA ARG A 236 0.19 5.13 4.60
C ARG A 236 -0.50 4.44 5.78
N PRO A 237 0.21 3.64 6.59
CA PRO A 237 -0.33 3.16 7.85
C PRO A 237 -0.61 4.35 8.77
N ASN A 238 -1.74 4.30 9.48
CA ASN A 238 -2.18 5.37 10.38
C ASN A 238 -1.57 5.26 11.79
N GLY A 239 -0.71 4.27 12.07
CA GLY A 239 -0.14 4.04 13.40
C GLY A 239 1.15 4.80 13.68
N PHE A 240 1.30 5.23 14.94
CA PHE A 240 2.61 5.46 15.53
C PHE A 240 3.29 4.10 15.65
N VAL A 241 4.33 3.87 14.85
CA VAL A 241 5.19 2.69 15.01
C VAL A 241 5.95 2.85 16.34
N SER A 242 5.77 1.90 17.26
CA SER A 242 6.58 1.77 18.48
C SER A 242 7.68 0.75 18.24
N PHE A 243 8.88 1.00 18.75
CA PHE A 243 10.10 0.29 18.35
C PHE A 243 10.67 -0.56 19.48
N GLY A 244 11.19 -1.74 19.10
CA GLY A 244 12.19 -2.48 19.86
C GLY A 244 13.59 -2.20 19.31
N ASP A 245 14.58 -2.31 20.19
CA ASP A 245 15.97 -1.90 19.98
C ASP A 245 16.68 -2.69 18.85
N GLY A 246 16.92 -2.06 17.69
CA GLY A 246 17.76 -2.67 16.66
C GLY A 246 17.61 -2.13 15.23
N GLY A 247 18.23 -0.97 14.95
CA GLY A 247 18.46 -0.47 13.58
C GLY A 247 17.31 0.32 12.94
N PHE A 248 17.64 1.13 11.93
CA PHE A 248 16.68 1.92 11.15
C PHE A 248 15.92 0.98 10.21
N PRO A 249 14.65 0.64 10.45
CA PRO A 249 13.95 -0.35 9.62
C PRO A 249 13.60 0.27 8.26
N ASP A 250 13.95 -0.42 7.17
CA ASP A 250 13.66 0.02 5.79
C ASP A 250 12.17 0.40 5.57
N ILE A 251 11.27 -0.16 6.37
CA ILE A 251 9.83 0.11 6.31
C ILE A 251 9.48 1.54 6.74
N LEU A 252 10.18 2.10 7.74
CA LEU A 252 9.98 3.49 8.17
C LEU A 252 10.41 4.48 7.11
N MET A 253 11.47 4.16 6.38
CA MET A 253 11.93 4.98 5.27
C MET A 253 10.82 5.09 4.22
N VAL A 254 10.15 3.99 3.88
CA VAL A 254 9.03 3.98 2.95
C VAL A 254 7.86 4.81 3.48
N TYR A 255 7.47 4.66 4.75
CA TYR A 255 6.37 5.44 5.32
C TYR A 255 6.68 6.92 5.44
N THR A 256 7.91 7.26 5.76
CA THR A 256 8.34 8.66 5.84
C THR A 256 8.35 9.29 4.45
N VAL A 257 8.80 8.56 3.44
CA VAL A 257 8.72 8.98 2.03
C VAL A 257 7.27 9.14 1.58
N LEU A 258 6.37 8.19 1.91
CA LEU A 258 4.93 8.31 1.62
C LEU A 258 4.29 9.49 2.34
N GLY A 259 4.67 9.73 3.60
CA GLY A 259 4.27 10.91 4.37
C GLY A 259 4.72 12.20 3.69
N ALA A 260 5.96 12.25 3.23
CA ALA A 260 6.52 13.40 2.53
C ALA A 260 5.86 13.66 1.15
N ILE A 261 5.30 12.61 0.52
CA ILE A 261 4.50 12.70 -0.71
C ILE A 261 3.01 13.03 -0.44
N SER A 262 2.57 13.04 0.82
CA SER A 262 1.17 13.38 1.21
C SER A 262 0.76 14.83 0.88
N VAL A 263 1.65 15.63 0.29
CA VAL A 263 1.37 16.95 -0.30
C VAL A 263 0.26 16.92 -1.37
N PHE A 264 0.00 15.78 -1.99
CA PHE A 264 -1.07 15.64 -3.00
C PHE A 264 -2.46 15.99 -2.45
N GLN A 265 -2.74 15.74 -1.17
CA GLN A 265 -4.02 16.12 -0.55
C GLN A 265 -4.18 17.64 -0.50
N LEU A 266 -3.14 18.35 -0.07
CA LEU A 266 -3.11 19.82 -0.06
C LEU A 266 -3.24 20.37 -1.48
N VAL A 267 -2.53 19.78 -2.45
CA VAL A 267 -2.63 20.16 -3.87
C VAL A 267 -4.06 19.94 -4.38
N TRP A 268 -4.72 18.85 -4.02
CA TRP A 268 -6.10 18.58 -4.39
C TRP A 268 -7.04 19.65 -3.82
N TYR A 269 -6.91 20.02 -2.54
CA TYR A 269 -7.70 21.09 -1.93
C TYR A 269 -7.48 22.44 -2.62
N ALA A 270 -6.21 22.83 -2.81
CA ALA A 270 -5.87 24.09 -3.46
C ALA A 270 -6.41 24.13 -4.90
N ARG A 271 -6.23 23.06 -5.67
CA ARG A 271 -6.74 22.99 -7.05
C ARG A 271 -8.26 23.00 -7.10
N THR A 272 -8.93 22.29 -6.20
CA THR A 272 -10.38 22.33 -6.05
C THR A 272 -10.85 23.77 -5.79
N ALA A 273 -10.21 24.48 -4.85
CA ALA A 273 -10.51 25.88 -4.53
C ALA A 273 -10.23 26.82 -5.72
N HIS A 274 -9.15 26.60 -6.46
CA HIS A 274 -8.79 27.38 -7.64
C HIS A 274 -9.79 27.20 -8.78
N GLU A 275 -10.23 25.97 -9.05
CA GLU A 275 -11.13 25.66 -10.16
C GLU A 275 -12.57 26.07 -9.89
N LEU A 276 -12.99 26.14 -8.62
CA LEU A 276 -14.26 26.74 -8.23
C LEU A 276 -14.41 28.22 -8.64
N ALA A 277 -13.32 28.91 -8.99
CA ALA A 277 -13.35 30.28 -9.50
C ALA A 277 -13.23 30.40 -11.03
N ASN A 278 -12.90 29.31 -11.74
CA ASN A 278 -12.73 29.32 -13.20
C ASN A 278 -14.08 29.27 -13.89
N PRO A 279 -14.30 29.99 -15.01
CA PRO A 279 -15.56 29.92 -15.77
C PRO A 279 -15.95 28.47 -16.09
N LEU A 280 -17.25 28.19 -16.11
CA LEU A 280 -17.74 26.84 -16.44
C LEU A 280 -17.31 26.54 -17.87
N PRO A 281 -16.69 25.37 -18.14
CA PRO A 281 -16.61 24.90 -19.50
C PRO A 281 -18.02 24.86 -20.08
N GLN A 282 -18.17 25.24 -21.35
CA GLN A 282 -19.41 24.99 -22.05
C GLN A 282 -19.75 23.50 -21.91
N PRO A 283 -21.03 23.14 -21.73
CA PRO A 283 -21.44 21.76 -21.55
C PRO A 283 -21.01 20.96 -22.78
N GLU A 284 -19.89 20.23 -22.66
CA GLU A 284 -19.52 19.24 -23.66
C GLU A 284 -20.64 18.21 -23.71
N GLN A 285 -21.16 17.92 -24.91
CA GLN A 285 -22.17 16.88 -25.10
C GLN A 285 -21.70 15.61 -24.38
N ARG A 286 -22.47 15.22 -23.37
CA ARG A 286 -22.17 14.04 -22.55
C ARG A 286 -22.24 12.82 -23.47
N ARG A 287 -21.08 12.35 -23.93
CA ARG A 287 -21.01 11.10 -24.69
C ARG A 287 -21.55 10.00 -23.80
N GLU A 288 -22.61 9.34 -24.27
CA GLU A 288 -23.14 8.18 -23.57
C GLU A 288 -22.01 7.15 -23.38
N PRO A 289 -21.97 6.47 -22.21
CA PRO A 289 -20.96 5.48 -21.94
C PRO A 289 -21.08 4.36 -22.96
N ALA A 290 -20.13 4.34 -23.91
CA ALA A 290 -20.05 3.30 -24.93
C ALA A 290 -19.99 1.93 -24.24
N ARG A 291 -21.05 1.14 -24.39
CA ARG A 291 -21.12 -0.25 -23.94
C ARG A 291 -20.21 -1.08 -24.83
N ALA A 292 -19.41 -1.96 -24.24
CA ALA A 292 -18.67 -2.94 -25.02
C ALA A 292 -19.64 -3.93 -25.67
N ALA A 293 -19.31 -4.42 -26.85
CA ALA A 293 -20.09 -5.47 -27.52
C ALA A 293 -20.22 -6.69 -26.61
N ALA A 294 -21.41 -7.32 -26.62
CA ALA A 294 -21.59 -8.59 -25.93
C ALA A 294 -20.59 -9.61 -26.49
N ARG A 295 -19.96 -10.39 -25.62
CA ARG A 295 -19.20 -11.57 -26.04
C ARG A 295 -20.07 -12.81 -25.85
N ARG A 296 -19.93 -13.78 -26.75
CA ARG A 296 -20.62 -15.06 -26.64
C ARG A 296 -20.09 -15.80 -25.39
N TRP A 297 -21.00 -16.39 -24.63
CA TRP A 297 -20.67 -17.41 -23.62
C TRP A 297 -19.90 -18.55 -24.30
N PRO A 298 -18.89 -19.18 -23.67
CA PRO A 298 -18.73 -19.37 -22.21
C PRO A 298 -17.61 -18.55 -21.55
N LEU A 299 -16.76 -17.83 -22.29
CA LEU A 299 -15.58 -17.18 -21.71
C LEU A 299 -15.86 -16.18 -20.57
N PRO A 300 -16.94 -15.36 -20.62
CA PRO A 300 -17.31 -14.54 -19.47
C PRO A 300 -17.73 -15.36 -18.24
N ALA A 301 -18.27 -16.57 -18.42
CA ALA A 301 -18.55 -17.51 -17.32
C ALA A 301 -17.26 -17.88 -16.60
N VAL A 302 -16.25 -18.26 -17.38
CA VAL A 302 -14.96 -18.71 -16.84
C VAL A 302 -14.33 -17.59 -16.01
N ALA A 303 -14.39 -16.34 -16.47
CA ALA A 303 -13.90 -15.20 -15.70
C ALA A 303 -14.64 -15.01 -14.36
N VAL A 304 -15.94 -15.31 -14.29
CA VAL A 304 -16.72 -15.25 -13.04
C VAL A 304 -16.42 -16.43 -12.12
N VAL A 305 -16.32 -17.64 -12.69
CA VAL A 305 -16.12 -18.89 -11.95
C VAL A 305 -14.72 -18.98 -11.34
N LEU A 306 -13.68 -18.45 -12.01
CA LEU A 306 -12.30 -18.57 -11.54
C LEU A 306 -12.10 -18.14 -10.07
N PRO A 307 -12.50 -16.94 -9.62
CA PRO A 307 -12.38 -16.54 -8.21
C PRO A 307 -13.37 -17.25 -7.29
N LEU A 308 -14.43 -17.87 -7.83
CA LEU A 308 -15.43 -18.58 -7.05
C LEU A 308 -14.96 -19.98 -6.65
N ILE A 309 -14.12 -20.64 -7.46
CA ILE A 309 -13.53 -21.94 -7.14
C ILE A 309 -12.76 -21.92 -5.80
N PRO A 310 -11.74 -21.06 -5.59
CA PRO A 310 -11.00 -21.06 -4.34
C PRO A 310 -11.85 -20.58 -3.16
N ALA A 311 -12.80 -19.66 -3.38
CA ALA A 311 -13.78 -19.26 -2.36
C ALA A 311 -14.68 -20.43 -1.92
N ALA A 312 -15.19 -21.22 -2.87
CA ALA A 312 -16.05 -22.36 -2.58
C ALA A 312 -15.29 -23.47 -1.84
N VAL A 313 -14.04 -23.75 -2.21
CA VAL A 313 -13.19 -24.73 -1.50
C VAL A 313 -12.92 -24.27 -0.08
N ASN A 314 -12.55 -23.00 0.12
CA ASN A 314 -12.35 -22.45 1.48
C ASN A 314 -13.64 -22.55 2.31
N LEU A 315 -14.78 -22.13 1.76
CA LEU A 315 -16.07 -22.18 2.45
C LEU A 315 -16.52 -23.60 2.79
N ALA A 316 -16.28 -24.57 1.90
CA ALA A 316 -16.56 -25.99 2.17
C ALA A 316 -15.73 -26.54 3.34
N GLN A 317 -14.60 -25.93 3.65
CA GLN A 317 -13.74 -26.24 4.79
C GLN A 317 -14.05 -25.38 6.03
N GLY A 318 -15.15 -24.61 6.02
CA GLY A 318 -15.50 -23.70 7.11
C GLY A 318 -14.62 -22.44 7.19
N ARG A 319 -13.84 -22.16 6.14
CA ARG A 319 -12.94 -21.01 6.07
C ARG A 319 -13.56 -19.93 5.19
N TYR A 320 -13.84 -18.78 5.76
CA TYR A 320 -14.45 -17.63 5.05
C TYR A 320 -13.43 -16.56 4.68
N HIS A 321 -12.15 -16.80 4.96
CA HIS A 321 -11.07 -15.87 4.73
C HIS A 321 -10.29 -16.15 3.44
N TRP A 322 -9.62 -15.13 2.92
CA TRP A 322 -8.81 -15.22 1.72
C TRP A 322 -7.37 -15.65 2.00
N ILE A 323 -6.59 -14.84 2.71
CA ILE A 323 -5.17 -15.10 3.02
C ILE A 323 -4.80 -14.84 4.48
N GLY A 324 -5.53 -13.93 5.13
CA GLY A 324 -5.06 -13.28 6.35
C GLY A 324 -3.86 -12.35 6.15
N PRO A 325 -3.65 -11.41 7.08
CA PRO A 325 -2.47 -10.57 7.04
C PRO A 325 -1.28 -11.46 7.41
N ARG A 326 -0.35 -11.68 6.49
CA ARG A 326 0.89 -12.47 6.70
C ARG A 326 2.10 -11.76 6.12
N GLY A 327 3.28 -12.06 6.68
CA GLY A 327 4.55 -11.52 6.20
C GLY A 327 4.55 -9.99 6.22
N ALA A 328 4.96 -9.36 5.11
CA ALA A 328 5.00 -7.90 5.00
C ALA A 328 3.61 -7.25 5.15
N ILE A 329 2.53 -7.97 4.83
CA ILE A 329 1.16 -7.48 5.00
C ILE A 329 0.73 -7.49 6.46
N GLU A 330 1.18 -8.47 7.25
CA GLU A 330 0.92 -8.52 8.69
C GLU A 330 1.58 -7.36 9.41
N GLN A 331 2.85 -7.12 9.10
CA GLN A 331 3.58 -5.97 9.61
C GLN A 331 2.85 -4.66 9.24
N PHE A 332 2.49 -4.48 7.96
CA PHE A 332 1.78 -3.28 7.50
C PHE A 332 0.42 -3.08 8.18
N VAL A 333 -0.38 -4.14 8.30
CA VAL A 333 -1.78 -4.04 8.78
C VAL A 333 -1.84 -4.00 10.30
N ARG A 334 -1.08 -4.87 10.98
CA ARG A 334 -1.15 -5.08 12.43
C ARG A 334 -0.18 -4.17 13.17
N GLU A 335 1.09 -4.19 12.79
CA GLU A 335 2.15 -3.51 13.54
C GLU A 335 2.14 -2.02 13.21
N ASP A 336 2.10 -1.68 11.93
CA ASP A 336 2.14 -0.27 11.49
C ASP A 336 0.74 0.35 11.42
N GLY A 337 -0.26 -0.47 11.09
CA GLY A 337 -1.61 0.00 10.79
C GLY A 337 -2.49 0.25 12.01
N GLY A 338 -2.19 -0.41 13.14
CA GLY A 338 -3.04 -0.39 14.34
C GLY A 338 -4.37 -1.14 14.17
N SER A 339 -5.16 -1.18 15.24
CA SER A 339 -6.40 -1.98 15.34
C SER A 339 -7.43 -1.68 14.25
N GLY A 340 -7.47 -0.45 13.75
CA GLY A 340 -8.37 -0.05 12.69
C GLY A 340 -8.10 -0.68 11.34
N ASN A 341 -6.82 -0.71 10.95
CA ASN A 341 -6.40 -1.35 9.71
C ASN A 341 -6.60 -2.86 9.80
N VAL A 342 -6.40 -3.47 10.97
CA VAL A 342 -6.73 -4.88 11.22
C VAL A 342 -8.21 -5.16 10.96
N ALA A 343 -9.12 -4.34 11.46
CA ALA A 343 -10.56 -4.54 11.25
C ALA A 343 -10.97 -4.39 9.78
N ALA A 344 -10.43 -3.41 9.06
CA ALA A 344 -10.73 -3.21 7.65
C ALA A 344 -10.09 -4.28 6.76
N TRP A 345 -8.88 -4.72 7.12
CA TRP A 345 -8.24 -5.86 6.49
C TRP A 345 -9.06 -7.12 6.68
N LEU A 346 -9.54 -7.40 7.90
CA LEU A 346 -10.43 -8.53 8.19
C LEU A 346 -11.68 -8.46 7.30
N ALA A 347 -12.34 -7.30 7.23
CA ALA A 347 -13.51 -7.13 6.37
C ALA A 347 -13.20 -7.39 4.88
N LEU A 348 -12.05 -6.91 4.39
CA LEU A 348 -11.58 -7.16 3.03
C LEU A 348 -11.28 -8.64 2.80
N ASP A 349 -10.55 -9.26 3.71
CA ASP A 349 -10.10 -10.65 3.65
C ASP A 349 -11.27 -11.62 3.68
N VAL A 350 -12.27 -11.36 4.54
CA VAL A 350 -13.55 -12.06 4.55
C VAL A 350 -14.30 -11.83 3.24
N SER A 351 -14.43 -10.58 2.77
CA SER A 351 -15.16 -10.26 1.54
C SER A 351 -14.56 -10.96 0.33
N VAL A 352 -13.23 -10.98 0.23
CA VAL A 352 -12.52 -11.72 -0.82
C VAL A 352 -12.76 -13.21 -0.62
N GLY A 353 -12.52 -13.74 0.59
CA GLY A 353 -12.65 -15.16 0.92
C GLY A 353 -14.02 -15.76 0.59
N VAL A 354 -15.12 -15.03 0.82
CA VAL A 354 -16.49 -15.46 0.50
C VAL A 354 -16.88 -15.28 -0.99
N GLY A 355 -16.00 -14.76 -1.84
CA GLY A 355 -16.20 -14.69 -3.29
C GLY A 355 -16.76 -13.36 -3.82
N ALA A 356 -16.67 -12.25 -3.09
CA ALA A 356 -17.04 -10.92 -3.62
C ALA A 356 -16.35 -10.55 -4.97
N PRO A 357 -15.10 -10.98 -5.26
CA PRO A 357 -14.49 -10.78 -6.57
C PRO A 357 -15.31 -11.39 -7.73
N ALA A 358 -15.96 -12.53 -7.53
CA ALA A 358 -16.81 -13.16 -8.55
C ALA A 358 -18.03 -12.28 -8.86
N LEU A 359 -18.67 -11.70 -7.84
CA LEU A 359 -19.78 -10.75 -7.99
C LEU A 359 -19.34 -9.47 -8.71
N LEU A 360 -18.12 -8.99 -8.42
CA LEU A 360 -17.54 -7.84 -9.10
C LEU A 360 -17.29 -8.11 -10.59
N VAL A 361 -16.77 -9.30 -10.93
CA VAL A 361 -16.61 -9.75 -12.33
C VAL A 361 -17.97 -9.86 -13.02
N LEU A 362 -18.95 -10.49 -12.37
CA LEU A 362 -20.29 -10.65 -12.90
C LEU A 362 -20.93 -9.29 -13.20
N ALA A 363 -20.85 -8.34 -12.27
CA ALA A 363 -21.34 -6.98 -12.48
C ALA A 363 -20.65 -6.29 -13.67
N ALA A 364 -19.34 -6.49 -13.83
CA ALA A 364 -18.57 -5.94 -14.95
C ALA A 364 -18.98 -6.55 -16.30
N VAL A 365 -19.18 -7.88 -16.35
CA VAL A 365 -19.63 -8.63 -17.52
C VAL A 365 -21.07 -8.28 -17.90
N LEU A 366 -21.97 -8.07 -16.94
CA LEU A 366 -23.37 -7.72 -17.22
C LEU A 366 -23.50 -6.27 -17.70
N ARG A 367 -22.86 -5.32 -16.99
CA ARG A 367 -22.98 -3.89 -17.31
C ARG A 367 -22.14 -3.46 -18.51
N ARG A 368 -21.01 -4.14 -18.78
CA ARG A 368 -20.12 -3.91 -19.94
C ARG A 368 -19.68 -2.46 -20.13
N THR A 369 -19.66 -1.69 -19.04
CA THR A 369 -19.18 -0.33 -19.10
C THR A 369 -17.66 -0.35 -18.98
N ARG A 370 -16.97 0.33 -19.89
CA ARG A 370 -15.50 0.47 -19.87
C ARG A 370 -14.93 0.87 -18.50
N PRO A 371 -15.50 1.84 -17.75
CA PRO A 371 -14.96 2.18 -16.43
C PRO A 371 -15.07 1.04 -15.44
N LEU A 372 -16.19 0.31 -15.42
CA LEU A 372 -16.37 -0.82 -14.51
C LEU A 372 -15.44 -1.97 -14.85
N LEU A 373 -15.31 -2.33 -16.14
CA LEU A 373 -14.37 -3.36 -16.58
C LEU A 373 -12.93 -3.03 -16.16
N ARG A 374 -12.50 -1.77 -16.34
CA ARG A 374 -11.16 -1.32 -15.92
C ARG A 374 -10.98 -1.36 -14.43
N PHE A 375 -11.98 -0.90 -13.67
CA PHE A 375 -11.96 -0.92 -12.22
C PHE A 375 -11.86 -2.36 -11.70
N THR A 376 -12.71 -3.26 -12.19
CA THR A 376 -12.70 -4.68 -11.82
C THR A 376 -11.37 -5.33 -12.17
N THR A 377 -10.86 -5.12 -13.39
CA THR A 377 -9.55 -5.66 -13.80
C THR A 377 -8.45 -5.19 -12.85
N LEU A 378 -8.41 -3.89 -12.54
CA LEU A 378 -7.40 -3.30 -11.65
C LEU A 378 -7.53 -3.82 -10.21
N ALA A 379 -8.75 -3.89 -9.67
CA ALA A 379 -9.01 -4.40 -8.33
C ALA A 379 -8.56 -5.86 -8.19
N LEU A 380 -8.89 -6.71 -9.17
CA LEU A 380 -8.46 -8.11 -9.20
C LEU A 380 -6.93 -8.25 -9.30
N THR A 381 -6.27 -7.43 -10.14
CA THR A 381 -4.80 -7.46 -10.24
C THR A 381 -4.12 -7.01 -8.95
N LEU A 382 -4.66 -5.99 -8.27
CA LEU A 382 -4.12 -5.53 -6.99
C LEU A 382 -4.31 -6.60 -5.91
N ALA A 383 -5.52 -7.19 -5.81
CA ALA A 383 -5.77 -8.29 -4.89
C ALA A 383 -4.85 -9.48 -5.18
N ALA A 384 -4.69 -9.88 -6.45
CA ALA A 384 -3.73 -10.92 -6.82
C ALA A 384 -2.30 -10.60 -6.36
N GLY A 385 -1.82 -9.38 -6.62
CA GLY A 385 -0.49 -8.92 -6.19
C GLY A 385 -0.30 -8.98 -4.68
N VAL A 386 -1.30 -8.51 -3.91
CA VAL A 386 -1.31 -8.58 -2.45
C VAL A 386 -1.26 -10.03 -1.96
N GLY A 387 -2.04 -10.93 -2.60
CA GLY A 387 -2.00 -12.37 -2.31
C GLY A 387 -0.64 -13.00 -2.54
N PHE A 388 0.03 -12.64 -3.64
CA PHE A 388 1.39 -13.11 -3.93
C PHE A 388 2.43 -12.53 -2.96
N VAL A 389 2.40 -11.23 -2.67
CA VAL A 389 3.34 -10.61 -1.72
C VAL A 389 3.18 -11.24 -0.34
N SER A 390 1.95 -11.43 0.14
CA SER A 390 1.68 -12.13 1.40
C SER A 390 2.24 -13.54 1.40
N ALA A 391 2.01 -14.32 0.33
CA ALA A 391 2.54 -15.68 0.22
C ALA A 391 4.08 -15.75 0.19
N LEU A 392 4.73 -14.80 -0.47
CA LEU A 392 6.19 -14.79 -0.66
C LEU A 392 6.95 -14.23 0.54
N THR A 393 6.32 -13.39 1.34
CA THR A 393 6.93 -12.76 2.51
C THR A 393 6.52 -13.43 3.83
N ALA A 394 5.62 -14.42 3.77
CA ALA A 394 5.24 -15.20 4.95
C ALA A 394 6.46 -15.98 5.47
N THR A 395 6.97 -15.58 6.63
CA THR A 395 7.96 -16.34 7.39
C THR A 395 7.25 -17.35 8.30
N PRO A 396 7.83 -18.53 8.56
CA PRO A 396 7.36 -19.40 9.62
C PRO A 396 7.37 -18.65 10.95
N MET A 397 6.30 -18.73 11.72
CA MET A 397 6.27 -18.13 13.04
C MET A 397 7.12 -18.98 14.00
N PRO A 398 7.98 -18.39 14.84
CA PRO A 398 8.66 -19.16 15.89
C PRO A 398 7.62 -19.75 16.85
N GLU A 399 7.76 -21.04 17.22
CA GLU A 399 6.84 -21.74 18.13
C GLU A 399 6.69 -21.03 19.49
N ASP A 400 7.71 -20.25 19.89
CA ASP A 400 7.79 -19.58 21.20
C ASP A 400 7.18 -18.17 21.24
N ALA A 401 6.48 -17.73 20.19
CA ALA A 401 5.79 -16.44 20.19
C ALA A 401 4.53 -16.46 21.09
N GLY A 402 4.70 -16.68 22.40
CA GLY A 402 3.66 -16.82 23.42
C GLY A 402 2.94 -15.52 23.82
N GLY A 403 2.95 -14.48 22.97
CA GLY A 403 2.23 -13.25 23.24
C GLY A 403 0.73 -13.40 23.02
N PHE A 404 -0.10 -12.83 23.90
CA PHE A 404 -1.57 -12.76 23.75
C PHE A 404 -2.02 -12.17 22.38
N TYR A 405 -1.16 -11.36 21.76
CA TYR A 405 -1.35 -10.81 20.40
C TYR A 405 -0.72 -11.66 19.27
N ALA A 406 0.20 -12.57 19.60
CA ALA A 406 0.75 -13.56 18.68
C ALA A 406 -0.16 -14.81 18.59
N GLY A 407 -0.96 -15.08 19.63
CA GLY A 407 -1.86 -16.24 19.73
C GLY A 407 -3.26 -16.07 19.12
N ALA A 408 -3.68 -14.85 18.76
CA ALA A 408 -4.85 -14.67 17.90
C ALA A 408 -4.44 -14.83 16.43
N GLN A 409 -3.83 -15.98 16.10
CA GLN A 409 -3.85 -16.48 14.75
C GLN A 409 -5.33 -16.67 14.38
N ILE A 410 -5.95 -15.62 13.80
CA ILE A 410 -7.27 -15.71 13.15
C ILE A 410 -7.22 -16.80 12.05
N TYR A 411 -6.01 -17.26 11.67
CA TYR A 411 -5.71 -18.21 10.62
C TYR A 411 -4.90 -19.40 11.17
N PRO A 412 -5.46 -20.62 11.22
CA PRO A 412 -4.69 -21.78 11.66
C PRO A 412 -3.51 -22.05 10.72
N GLU A 413 -2.34 -22.37 11.28
CA GLU A 413 -1.13 -22.75 10.51
C GLU A 413 -1.35 -23.94 9.56
N SER A 414 -2.37 -24.75 9.85
CA SER A 414 -2.81 -25.88 9.03
C SER A 414 -3.22 -25.52 7.59
N LEU A 415 -3.28 -24.24 7.22
CA LEU A 415 -3.41 -23.83 5.82
C LEU A 415 -2.13 -24.04 4.98
N PHE A 416 -0.97 -24.24 5.62
CA PHE A 416 0.34 -24.16 4.95
C PHE A 416 1.36 -25.20 5.38
N ALA A 417 1.28 -25.69 6.61
CA ALA A 417 2.12 -26.77 7.11
C ALA A 417 1.30 -28.05 7.25
N GLN A 418 1.94 -29.19 7.00
CA GLN A 418 1.39 -30.48 7.39
C GLN A 418 1.21 -30.44 8.91
N SER A 419 0.00 -30.74 9.41
CA SER A 419 -0.20 -30.89 10.85
C SER A 419 0.83 -31.89 11.41
N ARG A 420 1.30 -31.71 12.65
CA ARG A 420 2.15 -32.72 13.34
C ARG A 420 1.52 -34.12 13.31
N ASP A 421 0.20 -34.19 13.20
CA ASP A 421 -0.56 -35.44 13.10
C ASP A 421 -0.57 -36.06 11.69
N GLY A 422 0.18 -35.48 10.74
CA GLY A 422 0.21 -35.94 9.35
C GLY A 422 -1.03 -35.57 8.54
N GLU A 423 -2.04 -34.93 9.15
CA GLU A 423 -3.23 -34.47 8.45
C GLU A 423 -2.87 -33.37 7.42
N ILE A 424 -2.96 -33.76 6.15
CA ILE A 424 -2.81 -32.86 5.01
C ILE A 424 -4.12 -32.08 4.88
N PHE A 425 -4.16 -30.88 5.43
CA PHE A 425 -5.27 -29.97 5.19
C PHE A 425 -5.17 -29.41 3.76
N PHE A 426 -6.13 -29.75 2.90
CA PHE A 426 -6.23 -29.27 1.51
C PHE A 426 -6.66 -27.80 1.41
N GLY A 427 -6.04 -26.90 2.16
CA GLY A 427 -6.26 -25.46 2.02
C GLY A 427 -5.82 -24.97 0.64
N VAL A 428 -6.62 -24.13 -0.01
CA VAL A 428 -6.16 -23.46 -1.23
C VAL A 428 -5.10 -22.44 -0.84
N SER A 429 -3.88 -22.61 -1.32
CA SER A 429 -2.83 -21.64 -1.01
C SER A 429 -3.23 -20.23 -1.49
N PRO A 430 -2.83 -19.15 -0.78
CA PRO A 430 -2.94 -17.75 -1.22
C PRO A 430 -2.50 -17.52 -2.66
N SER A 431 -1.44 -18.22 -3.10
CA SER A 431 -0.91 -18.12 -4.47
C SER A 431 -1.92 -18.60 -5.52
N TRP A 432 -2.65 -19.69 -5.23
CA TRP A 432 -3.72 -20.19 -6.08
C TRP A 432 -4.91 -19.24 -6.14
N TYR A 433 -5.28 -18.64 -5.01
CA TYR A 433 -6.32 -17.62 -4.98
C TYR A 433 -5.91 -16.37 -5.79
N GLY A 434 -4.67 -15.90 -5.60
CA GLY A 434 -4.08 -14.80 -6.37
C GLY A 434 -4.03 -15.10 -7.87
N ALA A 435 -3.64 -16.32 -8.26
CA ALA A 435 -3.65 -16.77 -9.65
C ALA A 435 -5.05 -16.78 -10.26
N ALA A 436 -6.07 -17.23 -9.51
CA ALA A 436 -7.46 -17.19 -9.95
C ALA A 436 -7.96 -15.75 -10.18
N LEU A 437 -7.64 -14.82 -9.26
CA LEU A 437 -7.99 -13.40 -9.43
C LEU A 437 -7.30 -12.79 -10.66
N LEU A 438 -6.01 -13.09 -10.85
CA LEU A 438 -5.21 -12.60 -11.97
C LEU A 438 -5.70 -13.17 -13.30
N GLY A 439 -6.04 -14.46 -13.35
CA GLY A 439 -6.63 -15.12 -14.51
C GLY A 439 -7.96 -14.48 -14.92
N SER A 440 -8.83 -14.14 -13.97
CA SER A 440 -10.06 -13.40 -14.27
C SER A 440 -9.82 -11.99 -14.77
N ALA A 441 -8.84 -11.28 -14.19
CA ALA A 441 -8.46 -9.96 -14.67
C ALA A 441 -7.97 -10.00 -16.12
N LEU A 442 -7.13 -10.98 -16.45
CA LEU A 442 -6.63 -11.26 -17.79
C LEU A 442 -7.75 -11.56 -18.78
N LEU A 443 -8.66 -12.45 -18.42
CA LEU A 443 -9.82 -12.79 -19.25
C LEU A 443 -10.68 -11.55 -19.52
N LEU A 444 -10.93 -10.70 -18.51
CA LEU A 444 -11.66 -9.45 -18.73
C LEU A 444 -10.93 -8.50 -19.69
N LEU A 445 -9.60 -8.39 -19.57
CA LEU A 445 -8.78 -7.57 -20.44
C LEU A 445 -8.81 -8.06 -21.90
N PHE A 446 -8.73 -9.39 -22.11
CA PHE A 446 -8.77 -10.01 -23.43
C PHE A 446 -10.16 -10.00 -24.07
N LEU A 447 -11.22 -10.25 -23.29
CA LEU A 447 -12.58 -10.31 -23.80
C LEU A 447 -13.12 -8.93 -24.17
N TYR A 448 -12.73 -7.89 -23.44
CA TYR A 448 -13.22 -6.54 -23.61
C TYR A 448 -12.10 -5.54 -23.95
N PRO A 449 -11.39 -5.73 -25.07
CA PRO A 449 -10.30 -4.86 -25.47
C PRO A 449 -10.84 -3.45 -25.78
N ALA A 450 -10.02 -2.43 -25.52
CA ALA A 450 -10.38 -1.07 -25.92
C ALA A 450 -10.48 -0.96 -27.45
N ALA A 451 -11.34 -0.04 -27.91
CA ALA A 451 -11.50 0.25 -29.33
C ALA A 451 -10.13 0.55 -30.00
N PRO A 452 -9.93 0.11 -31.25
CA PRO A 452 -8.62 0.10 -31.93
C PRO A 452 -7.90 1.46 -31.94
N ALA A 453 -8.65 2.57 -31.98
CA ALA A 453 -8.11 3.94 -31.94
C ALA A 453 -7.35 4.31 -30.64
N ARG A 454 -7.30 3.44 -29.62
CA ARG A 454 -6.59 3.66 -28.35
C ARG A 454 -5.58 2.56 -27.98
N ARG A 455 -5.20 1.68 -28.93
CA ARG A 455 -4.27 0.55 -28.66
C ARG A 455 -2.89 0.95 -28.14
N GLY A 456 -2.39 2.14 -28.48
CA GLY A 456 -1.01 2.55 -28.19
C GLY A 456 -0.56 2.56 -26.72
N ARG A 457 -1.46 2.40 -25.73
CA ARG A 457 -1.10 2.32 -24.29
C ARG A 457 -1.39 0.97 -23.62
N HIS A 458 -1.97 0.01 -24.33
CA HIS A 458 -2.29 -1.30 -23.75
C HIS A 458 -1.06 -2.20 -23.60
N HIS A 459 -0.01 -1.97 -24.38
CA HIS A 459 1.25 -2.68 -24.23
C HIS A 459 1.84 -2.51 -22.83
N VAL A 460 1.76 -1.33 -22.22
CA VAL A 460 2.28 -1.07 -20.85
C VAL A 460 1.53 -1.88 -19.79
N LEU A 461 0.21 -2.04 -19.95
CA LEU A 461 -0.61 -2.85 -19.04
C LEU A 461 -0.34 -4.34 -19.23
N ALA A 462 -0.24 -4.79 -20.48
CA ALA A 462 0.08 -6.17 -20.80
C ALA A 462 1.50 -6.55 -20.35
N THR A 463 2.49 -5.67 -20.54
CA THR A 463 3.85 -5.89 -20.05
C THR A 463 3.88 -5.90 -18.54
N GLY A 464 3.30 -4.91 -17.85
CA GLY A 464 3.28 -4.89 -16.38
C GLY A 464 2.62 -6.13 -15.78
N LEU A 465 1.58 -6.64 -16.45
CA LEU A 465 0.88 -7.83 -16.00
C LEU A 465 1.61 -9.14 -16.36
N ALA A 466 2.30 -9.19 -17.50
CA ALA A 466 3.21 -10.28 -17.83
C ALA A 466 4.42 -10.33 -16.87
N THR A 467 4.94 -9.16 -16.47
CA THR A 467 6.00 -9.07 -15.44
C THR A 467 5.47 -9.56 -14.09
N LEU A 468 4.24 -9.19 -13.69
CA LEU A 468 3.61 -9.71 -12.47
C LEU A 468 3.39 -11.22 -12.51
N LEU A 469 2.95 -11.77 -13.65
CA LEU A 469 2.84 -13.23 -13.85
C LEU A 469 4.21 -13.90 -13.70
N ALA A 470 5.23 -13.38 -14.40
CA ALA A 470 6.58 -13.94 -14.33
C ALA A 470 7.10 -13.91 -12.89
N LEU A 471 6.99 -12.78 -12.20
CA LEU A 471 7.44 -12.61 -10.81
C LEU A 471 6.62 -13.44 -9.81
N GLY A 472 5.32 -13.68 -10.06
CA GLY A 472 4.47 -14.49 -9.19
C GLY A 472 4.69 -16.00 -9.35
N PHE A 473 5.06 -16.48 -10.54
CA PHE A 473 5.27 -17.90 -10.84
C PHE A 473 6.74 -18.36 -10.76
N LEU A 474 7.71 -17.44 -10.94
CA LEU A 474 9.14 -17.71 -10.70
C LEU A 474 9.43 -18.35 -9.32
N PRO A 475 8.91 -17.82 -8.20
CA PRO A 475 9.17 -18.40 -6.89
C PRO A 475 8.41 -19.70 -6.64
N VAL A 476 7.26 -19.95 -7.26
CA VAL A 476 6.51 -21.21 -7.05
C VAL A 476 7.22 -22.40 -7.71
N ALA A 477 7.90 -22.17 -8.82
CA ALA A 477 8.72 -23.21 -9.47
C ALA A 477 9.99 -23.54 -8.68
N ASP A 478 10.55 -22.58 -7.93
CA ASP A 478 11.74 -22.77 -7.08
C ASP A 478 11.41 -23.11 -5.62
N GLN A 479 10.17 -22.89 -5.15
CA GLN A 479 9.68 -23.29 -3.82
C GLN A 479 9.01 -24.67 -3.85
N SER A 480 9.63 -25.65 -4.50
CA SER A 480 9.29 -27.03 -4.15
C SER A 480 9.61 -27.19 -2.66
N ARG A 481 8.57 -27.21 -1.81
CA ARG A 481 8.65 -27.54 -0.39
C ARG A 481 9.00 -29.02 -0.29
N GLY A 482 10.23 -29.35 -0.62
CA GLY A 482 10.84 -30.61 -0.25
C GLY A 482 11.10 -30.62 1.25
N PRO A 483 11.30 -31.80 1.84
CA PRO A 483 11.72 -31.91 3.24
C PRO A 483 12.95 -31.01 3.48
N VAL A 484 12.99 -30.41 4.66
CA VAL A 484 14.13 -29.62 5.16
C VAL A 484 14.68 -30.42 6.33
N THR A 485 15.83 -31.08 6.13
CA THR A 485 16.53 -31.76 7.22
C THR A 485 17.29 -30.72 8.03
N THR A 486 16.81 -30.37 9.21
CA THR A 486 17.40 -29.35 10.10
C THR A 486 18.72 -29.85 10.69
N ALA A 487 19.50 -28.95 11.31
CA ALA A 487 20.73 -29.37 12.00
C ALA A 487 20.42 -30.32 13.17
N GLU A 488 19.28 -30.12 13.84
CA GLU A 488 18.81 -30.97 14.93
C GLU A 488 18.45 -32.38 14.45
N ASP A 489 17.83 -32.51 13.26
CA ASP A 489 17.56 -33.81 12.64
C ASP A 489 18.85 -34.60 12.31
N CYS A 490 19.98 -33.90 12.20
CA CYS A 490 21.28 -34.46 11.88
C CYS A 490 22.08 -34.92 13.11
N ASP A 491 21.68 -34.46 14.30
CA ASP A 491 22.33 -34.81 15.55
C ASP A 491 21.56 -35.95 16.22
N PRO A 492 22.20 -37.09 16.51
CA PRO A 492 21.51 -38.19 17.17
C PRO A 492 21.04 -37.74 18.56
N PRO A 493 19.77 -38.01 18.96
CA PRO A 493 19.35 -37.73 20.32
C PRO A 493 20.26 -38.48 21.30
N GLU A 494 20.76 -37.79 22.33
CA GLU A 494 21.59 -38.39 23.36
C GLU A 494 20.78 -39.46 24.11
N ALA A 495 21.02 -40.73 23.77
CA ALA A 495 20.40 -41.85 24.46
C ALA A 495 20.95 -41.93 25.89
N TRP A 496 20.10 -41.65 26.88
CA TRP A 496 20.44 -41.65 28.30
C TRP A 496 20.98 -43.01 28.83
N GLU A 497 20.84 -44.11 28.07
CA GLU A 497 21.15 -45.48 28.53
C GLU A 497 22.07 -46.29 27.60
N GLY A 498 22.99 -45.64 26.88
CA GLY A 498 24.13 -46.33 26.27
C GLY A 498 23.87 -46.98 24.90
N ARG A 499 24.74 -46.60 23.95
CA ARG A 499 24.68 -46.79 22.49
C ARG A 499 23.53 -46.03 21.81
N PRO A 500 23.80 -44.83 21.25
CA PRO A 500 22.82 -44.14 20.44
C PRO A 500 22.49 -44.99 19.20
N ALA A 501 21.22 -45.36 19.05
CA ALA A 501 20.70 -45.79 17.77
C ALA A 501 20.74 -44.54 16.86
N GLY A 502 21.67 -44.52 15.90
CA GLY A 502 21.75 -43.41 14.96
C GLY A 502 20.41 -43.23 14.25
N PRO A 503 19.98 -41.99 13.96
CA PRO A 503 18.73 -41.76 13.25
C PRO A 503 18.74 -42.53 11.92
N GLU A 504 17.63 -43.20 11.59
CA GLU A 504 17.45 -43.88 10.30
C GLU A 504 17.29 -42.85 9.18
N LEU A 505 18.37 -42.15 8.86
CA LEU A 505 18.39 -41.16 7.79
C LEU A 505 18.46 -41.87 6.44
N THR A 506 17.65 -41.42 5.50
CA THR A 506 17.78 -41.82 4.09
C THR A 506 19.15 -41.39 3.54
N ARG A 507 19.60 -42.01 2.45
CA ARG A 507 20.89 -41.68 1.81
C ARG A 507 21.02 -40.19 1.50
N ASP A 508 19.93 -39.58 1.04
CA ASP A 508 19.87 -38.16 0.67
C ASP A 508 19.94 -37.25 1.90
N GLN A 509 19.24 -37.60 2.99
CA GLN A 509 19.31 -36.84 4.25
C GLN A 509 20.71 -36.92 4.90
N ARG A 510 21.37 -38.09 4.87
CA ARG A 510 22.76 -38.20 5.35
C ARG A 510 23.70 -37.27 4.60
N PHE A 511 23.51 -37.15 3.29
CA PHE A 511 24.27 -36.21 2.48
C PHE A 511 23.99 -34.77 2.90
N VAL A 512 22.71 -34.39 3.06
CA VAL A 512 22.34 -33.04 3.49
C VAL A 512 22.90 -32.72 4.87
N CYS A 513 22.83 -33.66 5.81
CA CYS A 513 23.40 -33.51 7.15
C CYS A 513 24.91 -33.30 7.12
N SER A 514 25.63 -34.16 6.41
CA SER A 514 27.07 -34.00 6.21
C SER A 514 27.41 -32.66 5.57
N PHE A 515 26.62 -32.25 4.57
CA PHE A 515 26.82 -30.99 3.87
C PHE A 515 26.64 -29.80 4.81
N ARG A 516 25.56 -29.77 5.60
CA ARG A 516 25.26 -28.70 6.58
C ARG A 516 26.28 -28.65 7.71
N GLN A 517 26.68 -29.80 8.26
CA GLN A 517 27.70 -29.89 9.31
C GLN A 517 29.09 -29.44 8.82
N SER A 518 29.45 -29.73 7.57
CA SER A 518 30.76 -29.37 7.02
C SER A 518 30.99 -27.86 6.87
N ARG A 519 29.92 -27.06 6.84
CA ARG A 519 29.94 -25.60 6.61
C ARG A 519 30.76 -25.15 5.37
N LEU A 520 30.96 -26.03 4.39
CA LEU A 520 31.75 -25.73 3.18
C LEU A 520 31.08 -24.68 2.28
N ILE A 521 29.75 -24.64 2.26
CA ILE A 521 28.93 -23.62 1.59
C ILE A 521 27.80 -23.25 2.53
N THR A 522 27.67 -21.97 2.86
CA THR A 522 26.60 -21.43 3.70
C THR A 522 25.29 -21.38 2.93
N PHE A 523 24.40 -22.32 3.22
CA PHE A 523 22.98 -22.23 2.88
C PHE A 523 22.21 -21.75 4.12
N ALA A 524 21.09 -21.05 3.90
CA ALA A 524 20.17 -20.77 4.99
C ALA A 524 19.65 -22.11 5.56
N ALA A 525 19.48 -22.21 6.89
CA ALA A 525 19.02 -23.44 7.54
C ALA A 525 17.65 -23.94 7.02
N THR A 526 16.87 -23.04 6.43
CA THR A 526 15.56 -23.30 5.83
C THR A 526 15.61 -23.78 4.37
N THR A 527 16.80 -24.01 3.81
CA THR A 527 16.96 -24.43 2.40
C THR A 527 16.48 -25.87 2.21
N PRO A 528 15.55 -26.16 1.27
CA PRO A 528 15.05 -27.52 1.02
C PRO A 528 16.15 -28.49 0.60
N ASP A 529 16.05 -29.74 1.03
CA ASP A 529 17.03 -30.80 0.78
C ASP A 529 17.25 -31.00 -0.73
N ALA A 530 16.19 -30.92 -1.53
CA ALA A 530 16.25 -31.04 -2.98
C ALA A 530 17.15 -29.96 -3.62
N VAL A 531 17.19 -28.75 -3.08
CA VAL A 531 18.04 -27.65 -3.57
C VAL A 531 19.51 -27.95 -3.26
N ILE A 532 19.79 -28.42 -2.04
CA ILE A 532 21.13 -28.82 -1.60
C ILE A 532 21.63 -29.99 -2.46
N LEU A 533 20.80 -31.01 -2.67
CA LEU A 533 21.11 -32.17 -3.51
C LEU A 533 21.30 -31.78 -4.98
N ALA A 534 20.46 -30.91 -5.53
CA ALA A 534 20.61 -30.41 -6.90
C ALA A 534 21.87 -29.56 -7.07
N HIS A 535 22.26 -28.79 -6.06
CA HIS A 535 23.52 -28.04 -6.06
C HIS A 535 24.72 -28.99 -6.01
N ALA A 536 24.69 -29.98 -5.12
CA ALA A 536 25.73 -31.00 -5.01
C ALA A 536 25.88 -31.80 -6.31
N ARG A 537 24.77 -32.24 -6.93
CA ARG A 537 24.80 -32.92 -8.23
C ARG A 537 25.39 -32.05 -9.33
N ARG A 538 25.12 -30.74 -9.32
CA ARG A 538 25.74 -29.78 -10.26
C ARG A 538 27.24 -29.66 -10.03
N LEU A 539 27.70 -29.57 -8.78
CA LEU A 539 29.12 -29.56 -8.44
C LEU A 539 29.80 -30.85 -8.89
N CYS A 540 29.24 -32.01 -8.54
CA CYS A 540 29.76 -33.30 -8.99
C CYS A 540 29.79 -33.39 -10.52
N GLY A 541 28.76 -32.92 -11.22
CA GLY A 541 28.72 -32.89 -12.68
C GLY A 541 29.77 -31.98 -13.33
N VAL A 542 30.20 -30.91 -12.65
CA VAL A 542 31.33 -30.07 -13.08
C VAL A 542 32.64 -30.82 -12.91
N TYR A 543 32.84 -31.49 -11.77
CA TYR A 543 34.07 -32.24 -11.49
C TYR A 543 34.20 -33.55 -12.28
N THR A 544 33.10 -34.21 -12.64
CA THR A 544 33.15 -35.46 -13.43
C THR A 544 33.28 -35.25 -14.93
N ARG A 545 32.93 -34.06 -15.45
CA ARG A 545 33.11 -33.73 -16.88
C ARG A 545 34.51 -33.24 -17.24
N ASP A 546 35.34 -32.96 -16.23
CA ASP A 546 36.73 -32.49 -16.41
C ASP A 546 36.85 -31.31 -17.40
N ASP A 547 35.86 -30.41 -17.42
CA ASP A 547 35.88 -29.21 -18.26
C ASP A 547 36.71 -28.11 -17.58
N PRO A 548 37.94 -27.82 -18.03
CA PRO A 548 38.84 -26.87 -17.37
C PRO A 548 38.26 -25.46 -17.31
N ARG A 549 37.34 -25.09 -18.22
CA ARG A 549 36.69 -23.76 -18.22
C ARG A 549 35.59 -23.64 -17.18
N ALA A 550 34.99 -24.75 -16.75
CA ALA A 550 34.01 -24.78 -15.67
C ALA A 550 34.72 -24.77 -14.31
N THR A 551 35.82 -25.52 -14.17
CA THR A 551 36.66 -25.58 -12.96
C THR A 551 37.36 -24.24 -12.68
N ALA A 552 37.81 -23.53 -13.72
CA ALA A 552 38.36 -22.18 -13.57
C ALA A 552 37.31 -21.16 -13.09
N ARG A 553 36.03 -21.31 -13.49
CA ARG A 553 34.95 -20.43 -13.06
C ARG A 553 34.49 -20.68 -11.62
N SER A 554 34.55 -21.91 -11.13
CA SER A 554 34.22 -22.23 -9.73
C SER A 554 35.33 -21.82 -8.76
N SER A 555 36.60 -21.93 -9.18
CA SER A 555 37.78 -21.52 -8.38
C SER A 555 38.01 -20.00 -8.36
N ALA A 556 37.56 -19.26 -9.38
CA ALA A 556 37.67 -17.80 -9.43
C ALA A 556 36.63 -17.06 -8.56
N ARG A 557 35.69 -17.76 -7.92
CA ARG A 557 34.75 -17.13 -6.98
C ARG A 557 35.50 -16.86 -5.67
N PRO A 558 35.70 -15.59 -5.27
CA PRO A 558 36.49 -15.28 -4.08
C PRO A 558 35.88 -15.98 -2.86
N ARG A 559 36.70 -16.72 -2.12
CA ARG A 559 36.35 -17.17 -0.77
C ARG A 559 36.02 -15.91 0.02
N GLN A 560 34.74 -15.69 0.32
CA GLN A 560 34.35 -14.75 1.36
C GLN A 560 34.93 -15.31 2.66
N SER A 561 36.07 -14.75 3.07
CA SER A 561 36.64 -14.97 4.40
C SER A 561 35.60 -14.51 5.41
N ALA A 562 35.26 -15.42 6.33
CA ALA A 562 34.41 -15.19 7.48
C ALA A 562 34.94 -14.06 8.37
#